data_AF-A0A7Y2ICN3-F1
#
_entry.id   AF-A0A7Y2ICN3-F1
#
_cell.length_a   1.000
_cell.length_b   1.000
_cell.length_c   1.000
_cell.angle_alpha   90.00
_cell.angle_beta   90.00
_cell.angle_gamma   90.00
#
_symmetry.space_group_name_H-M   'P 1'
#
loop_
_entity.id
_entity.type
_entity.pdbx_description
1 polymer ?
#
loop_
_entity_poly.entity_id
_entity_poly.type
_entity_poly.pdbx_seq_one_letter_code
_entity_poly.pdbx_strand_id
1 'polypeptide(L)'
;MLLLAAESAEEAANPILPVIPEMFWGGLMFALFYLLMRYVLLPPVQRTMEDRDQALRDEWDAAKAAEAKVANADAVVADALAPARAEAAQIIEAARLEAEAERSQIIGGAQTEIDAMRQLATAEIDAARTEAMSGVGSHVAELTAQATSRVINRPVDAASAMGVVNRIISERG
;
A
#
# COMPACT_ATOMS: atom_id res chain seq x y z
N MET A 1 120.99 33.35 50.57
CA MET A 1 120.93 33.96 49.22
C MET A 1 119.83 33.22 48.48
N LEU A 2 118.73 33.93 48.18
CA LEU A 2 117.75 33.71 47.11
C LEU A 2 117.55 32.30 46.54
N LEU A 3 116.30 31.81 46.63
CA LEU A 3 115.42 31.32 45.54
C LEU A 3 114.45 30.30 46.18
N LEU A 4 113.16 30.14 45.88
CA LEU A 4 112.09 30.86 45.18
C LEU A 4 110.92 29.85 45.24
N ALA A 5 109.67 30.34 45.32
CA ALA A 5 108.42 29.60 45.05
C ALA A 5 108.08 28.45 46.03
N ALA A 6 107.10 28.58 46.94
CA ALA A 6 105.67 28.44 46.64
C ALA A 6 105.40 27.29 45.65
N GLU A 7 104.87 26.16 46.12
CA GLU A 7 103.53 25.67 45.75
C GLU A 7 103.29 24.29 46.38
N SER A 8 102.16 24.16 47.05
CA SER A 8 101.54 22.90 47.40
C SER A 8 101.26 22.08 46.13
N ALA A 9 102.03 21.02 45.89
CA ALA A 9 101.79 20.12 44.76
C ALA A 9 100.62 19.17 45.08
N GLU A 10 99.47 19.48 44.47
CA GLU A 10 98.27 18.65 44.34
C GLU A 10 98.60 17.21 43.92
N GLU A 11 97.99 16.27 44.64
CA GLU A 11 97.99 14.85 44.29
C GLU A 11 97.03 14.63 43.10
N ALA A 12 97.60 14.17 41.99
CA ALA A 12 96.98 14.11 40.67
C ALA A 12 95.65 13.34 40.64
N ALA A 13 94.55 14.06 40.39
CA ALA A 13 93.25 13.49 40.09
C ALA A 13 93.27 12.78 38.73
N ASN A 14 92.85 11.51 38.71
CA ASN A 14 92.81 10.66 37.51
C ASN A 14 91.77 11.18 36.49
N PRO A 15 92.16 11.66 35.31
CA PRO A 15 91.30 12.46 34.41
C PRO A 15 90.20 11.68 33.67
N ILE A 16 90.11 10.35 33.84
CA ILE A 16 89.12 9.50 33.18
C ILE A 16 88.00 9.06 34.15
N LEU A 17 88.28 9.02 35.46
CA LEU A 17 87.30 8.60 36.45
C LEU A 17 86.77 9.83 37.19
N PRO A 18 85.45 10.10 37.13
CA PRO A 18 84.88 11.21 37.88
C PRO A 18 85.07 10.97 39.37
N VAL A 19 85.29 12.03 40.13
CA VAL A 19 85.41 11.95 41.58
C VAL A 19 84.10 11.44 42.18
N ILE A 20 84.18 10.56 43.20
CA ILE A 20 83.01 9.90 43.82
C ILE A 20 81.88 10.89 44.22
N PRO A 21 82.16 12.10 44.75
CA PRO A 21 81.12 13.08 45.07
C PRO A 21 80.33 13.57 43.85
N GLU A 22 80.97 13.74 42.69
CA GLU A 22 80.30 14.16 41.45
C GLU A 22 79.37 13.07 40.92
N MET A 23 79.80 11.80 41.02
CA MET A 23 78.97 10.67 40.62
C MET A 23 77.74 10.51 41.52
N PHE A 24 77.88 10.77 42.83
CA PHE A 24 76.76 10.77 43.77
C PHE A 24 75.77 11.90 43.46
N TRP A 25 76.26 13.13 43.25
CA TRP A 25 75.38 14.27 42.98
C TRP A 25 74.73 14.21 41.60
N GLY A 26 75.49 13.78 40.58
CA GLY A 26 74.98 13.51 39.24
C GLY A 26 73.93 12.39 39.23
N GLY A 27 74.17 11.31 39.96
CA GLY A 27 73.20 10.22 40.16
C GLY A 27 71.94 10.68 40.88
N LEU A 28 72.07 11.52 41.92
CA LEU A 28 70.94 12.09 42.64
C LEU A 28 70.08 12.99 41.74
N MET A 29 70.72 13.89 40.97
CA MET A 29 70.01 14.75 40.02
C MET A 29 69.35 13.95 38.91
N PHE A 30 70.02 12.90 38.39
CA PHE A 30 69.44 11.99 37.40
C PHE A 30 68.23 11.23 37.97
N ALA A 31 68.32 10.70 39.19
CA ALA A 31 67.21 10.02 39.84
C ALA A 31 66.03 10.95 40.09
N LEU A 32 66.28 12.19 40.53
CA LEU A 32 65.25 13.21 40.71
C LEU A 32 64.57 13.56 39.37
N PHE A 33 65.35 13.76 38.31
CA PHE A 33 64.82 14.01 36.96
C PHE A 33 64.03 12.82 36.42
N TYR A 34 64.52 11.59 36.61
CA TYR A 34 63.82 10.36 36.22
C TYR A 34 62.47 10.23 36.93
N LEU A 35 62.43 10.49 38.26
CA LEU A 35 61.19 10.49 39.02
C LEU A 35 60.23 11.57 38.50
N LEU A 36 60.72 12.78 38.27
CA LEU A 36 59.90 13.86 37.70
C LEU A 36 59.30 13.44 36.35
N MET A 37 60.09 12.86 35.44
CA MET A 37 59.61 12.37 34.15
C MET A 37 58.62 11.21 34.31
N ARG A 38 58.88 10.29 35.25
CA ARG A 38 58.00 9.14 35.54
C ARG A 38 56.65 9.57 36.11
N TYR A 39 56.59 10.64 36.89
CA TYR A 39 55.34 11.15 37.48
C TYR A 39 54.64 12.17 36.60
N VAL A 40 55.35 12.94 35.77
CA VAL A 40 54.74 13.98 34.93
C VAL A 40 54.43 13.49 33.52
N LEU A 41 55.31 12.70 32.91
CA LEU A 41 55.24 12.37 31.48
C LEU A 41 54.50 11.06 31.18
N LEU A 42 54.58 10.06 32.07
CA LEU A 42 53.87 8.78 31.86
C LEU A 42 52.34 8.88 31.98
N PRO A 43 51.76 9.58 32.99
CA PRO A 43 50.31 9.65 33.12
C PRO A 43 49.55 10.21 31.90
N PRO A 44 49.97 11.31 31.23
CA PRO A 44 49.26 11.80 30.06
C PRO A 44 49.34 10.84 28.85
N VAL A 45 50.44 10.11 28.72
CA VAL A 45 50.59 9.10 27.64
C VAL A 45 49.66 7.92 27.89
N GLN A 46 49.59 7.42 29.13
CA GLN A 46 48.68 6.33 29.50
C GLN A 46 47.22 6.73 29.29
N ARG A 47 46.84 7.94 29.74
CA ARG A 47 45.49 8.48 29.49
C ARG A 47 45.14 8.55 28.02
N THR A 48 46.05 9.05 27.18
CA THR A 48 45.79 9.15 25.73
C THR A 48 45.60 7.76 25.09
N MET A 49 46.32 6.74 25.57
CA MET A 49 46.11 5.37 25.08
C MET A 49 44.78 4.80 25.56
N GLU A 50 44.44 4.98 26.83
CA GLU A 50 43.14 4.56 27.38
C GLU A 50 41.97 5.26 26.68
N ASP A 51 42.06 6.57 26.44
CA ASP A 51 41.04 7.35 25.75
C ASP A 51 40.84 6.84 24.31
N ARG A 52 41.94 6.50 23.61
CA ARG A 52 41.86 5.94 22.25
C ARG A 52 41.25 4.54 22.25
N ASP A 53 41.67 3.68 23.17
CA ASP A 53 41.12 2.33 23.30
C ASP A 53 39.63 2.36 23.64
N GLN A 54 39.22 3.30 24.50
CA GLN A 54 37.83 3.50 24.87
C GLN A 54 37.01 4.04 23.68
N ALA A 55 37.52 5.07 22.97
CA ALA A 55 36.86 5.59 21.78
C ALA A 55 36.68 4.52 20.69
N LEU A 56 37.70 3.68 20.46
CA LEU A 56 37.60 2.58 19.50
C LEU A 56 36.57 1.53 19.90
N ARG A 57 36.47 1.20 21.21
CA ARG A 57 35.45 0.28 21.72
C ARG A 57 34.05 0.87 21.56
N ASP A 58 33.88 2.14 21.92
CA ASP A 58 32.60 2.83 21.81
C ASP A 58 32.14 2.94 20.36
N GLU A 59 33.05 3.27 19.42
CA GLU A 59 32.77 3.29 17.99
C GLU A 59 32.40 1.91 17.46
N TRP A 60 33.10 0.86 17.90
CA TRP A 60 32.82 -0.52 17.50
C TRP A 60 31.46 -1.00 17.99
N ASP A 61 31.13 -0.71 19.25
CA ASP A 61 29.84 -1.07 19.84
C ASP A 61 28.70 -0.25 19.21
N ALA A 62 28.94 1.03 18.89
CA ALA A 62 27.99 1.86 18.15
C ALA A 62 27.76 1.31 16.74
N ALA A 63 28.81 0.88 16.04
CA ALA A 63 28.69 0.27 14.71
C ALA A 63 27.89 -1.05 14.76
N LYS A 64 28.19 -1.94 15.72
CA LYS A 64 27.41 -3.16 15.93
C LYS A 64 25.94 -2.88 16.27
N ALA A 65 25.68 -1.89 17.12
CA ALA A 65 24.32 -1.50 17.46
C ALA A 65 23.58 -0.90 16.25
N ALA A 66 24.26 -0.14 15.39
CA ALA A 66 23.70 0.38 14.16
C ALA A 66 23.35 -0.75 13.17
N GLU A 67 24.25 -1.71 12.97
CA GLU A 67 24.01 -2.89 12.14
C GLU A 67 22.82 -3.71 12.65
N ALA A 68 22.76 -3.97 13.97
CA ALA A 68 21.63 -4.66 14.58
C ALA A 68 20.31 -3.88 14.44
N LYS A 69 20.33 -2.55 14.53
CA LYS A 69 19.15 -1.72 14.30
C LYS A 69 18.65 -1.81 12.85
N VAL A 70 19.56 -1.78 11.88
CA VAL A 70 19.21 -1.94 10.45
C VAL A 70 18.59 -3.31 10.21
N ALA A 71 19.24 -4.37 10.66
CA ALA A 71 18.72 -5.74 10.51
C ALA A 71 17.32 -5.91 11.16
N ASN A 72 17.11 -5.33 12.35
CA ASN A 72 15.81 -5.35 13.01
C ASN A 72 14.77 -4.51 12.26
N ALA A 73 15.14 -3.34 11.73
CA ALA A 73 14.24 -2.51 10.94
C ALA A 73 13.79 -3.22 9.65
N ASP A 74 14.72 -3.87 8.95
CA ASP A 74 14.43 -4.68 7.76
C ASP A 74 13.49 -5.85 8.10
N ALA A 75 13.71 -6.53 9.22
CA ALA A 75 12.84 -7.59 9.69
C ALA A 75 11.42 -7.08 10.00
N VAL A 76 11.29 -5.95 10.69
CA VAL A 76 9.98 -5.32 11.00
C VAL A 76 9.26 -4.90 9.72
N VAL A 77 9.97 -4.32 8.75
CA VAL A 77 9.38 -3.93 7.47
C VAL A 77 8.93 -5.16 6.67
N ALA A 78 9.74 -6.23 6.65
CA ALA A 78 9.37 -7.48 5.99
C ALA A 78 8.13 -8.12 6.64
N ASP A 79 8.09 -8.15 7.97
CA ASP A 79 6.98 -8.69 8.75
C ASP A 79 5.71 -7.83 8.63
N ALA A 80 5.82 -6.52 8.40
CA ALA A 80 4.68 -5.65 8.12
C ALA A 80 4.16 -5.80 6.67
N LEU A 81 5.05 -6.04 5.70
CA LEU A 81 4.68 -6.18 4.28
C LEU A 81 3.98 -7.50 3.97
N ALA A 82 4.33 -8.59 4.66
CA ALA A 82 3.70 -9.90 4.46
C ALA A 82 2.17 -9.90 4.72
N PRO A 83 1.67 -9.46 5.90
CA PRO A 83 0.24 -9.39 6.18
C PRO A 83 -0.45 -8.34 5.30
N ALA A 84 0.18 -7.20 5.03
CA ALA A 84 -0.40 -6.18 4.14
C ALA A 84 -0.66 -6.72 2.72
N ARG A 85 0.25 -7.54 2.18
CA ARG A 85 0.06 -8.23 0.89
C ARG A 85 -1.04 -9.27 0.95
N ALA A 86 -1.13 -10.03 2.05
CA ALA A 86 -2.18 -11.02 2.25
C ALA A 86 -3.56 -10.36 2.36
N GLU A 87 -3.67 -9.27 3.12
CA GLU A 87 -4.90 -8.49 3.26
C GLU A 87 -5.31 -7.85 1.92
N ALA A 88 -4.37 -7.27 1.18
CA ALA A 88 -4.66 -6.75 -0.16
C ALA A 88 -5.18 -7.83 -1.11
N ALA A 89 -4.61 -9.04 -1.09
CA ALA A 89 -5.08 -10.16 -1.89
C ALA A 89 -6.50 -10.59 -1.47
N GLN A 90 -6.80 -10.61 -0.16
CA GLN A 90 -8.14 -10.90 0.36
C GLN A 90 -9.16 -9.85 -0.06
N ILE A 91 -8.81 -8.56 -0.01
CA ILE A 91 -9.68 -7.46 -0.45
C ILE A 91 -9.99 -7.59 -1.94
N ILE A 92 -8.99 -7.88 -2.77
CA ILE A 92 -9.19 -8.05 -4.22
C ILE A 92 -10.12 -9.24 -4.50
N GLU A 93 -9.93 -10.35 -3.78
CA GLU A 93 -10.77 -11.53 -3.98
C GLU A 93 -12.21 -11.29 -3.49
N ALA A 94 -12.39 -10.65 -2.34
CA ALA A 94 -13.71 -10.25 -1.85
C ALA A 94 -14.42 -9.31 -2.84
N ALA A 95 -13.72 -8.30 -3.36
CA ALA A 95 -14.27 -7.38 -4.34
C ALA A 95 -14.65 -8.08 -5.66
N ARG A 96 -13.89 -9.09 -6.09
CA ARG A 96 -14.24 -9.92 -7.26
C ARG A 96 -15.50 -10.74 -7.03
N LEU A 97 -15.61 -11.37 -5.87
CA LEU A 97 -16.78 -12.16 -5.51
C LEU A 97 -18.04 -11.28 -5.41
N GLU A 98 -17.91 -10.10 -4.79
CA GLU A 98 -19.00 -9.14 -4.69
C GLU A 98 -19.40 -8.60 -6.06
N ALA A 99 -18.44 -8.25 -6.91
CA ALA A 99 -18.72 -7.79 -8.27
C ALA A 99 -19.40 -8.87 -9.13
N GLU A 100 -19.02 -10.15 -9.02
CA GLU A 100 -19.69 -11.22 -9.75
C GLU A 100 -21.11 -11.48 -9.21
N ALA A 101 -21.30 -11.39 -7.89
CA ALA A 101 -22.62 -11.50 -7.27
C ALA A 101 -23.55 -10.37 -7.72
N GLU A 102 -23.07 -9.12 -7.69
CA GLU A 102 -23.80 -7.95 -8.16
C GLU A 102 -24.12 -8.07 -9.65
N ARG A 103 -23.13 -8.47 -10.47
CA ARG A 103 -23.33 -8.72 -11.90
C ARG A 103 -24.41 -9.76 -12.15
N SER A 104 -24.39 -10.88 -11.42
CA SER A 104 -25.40 -11.93 -11.53
C SER A 104 -26.78 -11.41 -11.14
N GLN A 105 -26.87 -10.62 -10.08
CA GLN A 105 -28.11 -10.00 -9.62
C GLN A 105 -28.68 -9.02 -10.64
N ILE A 106 -27.85 -8.15 -11.21
CA ILE A 106 -28.26 -7.19 -12.25
C ILE A 106 -28.78 -7.93 -13.48
N ILE A 107 -28.05 -8.94 -13.96
CA ILE A 107 -28.45 -9.73 -15.13
C ILE A 107 -29.76 -10.48 -14.86
N GLY A 108 -29.89 -11.11 -13.69
CA GLY A 108 -31.11 -11.83 -13.28
C GLY A 108 -32.32 -10.91 -13.14
N GLY A 109 -32.13 -9.73 -12.55
CA GLY A 109 -33.16 -8.69 -12.45
C GLY A 109 -33.60 -8.18 -13.81
N ALA A 110 -32.65 -7.84 -14.68
CA ALA A 110 -32.93 -7.39 -16.03
C ALA A 110 -33.68 -8.45 -16.86
N GLN A 111 -33.30 -9.74 -16.75
CA GLN A 111 -34.01 -10.81 -17.43
C GLN A 111 -35.46 -10.94 -16.94
N THR A 112 -35.67 -10.84 -15.63
CA THR A 112 -37.02 -10.86 -15.03
C THR A 112 -37.87 -9.68 -15.51
N GLU A 113 -37.29 -8.49 -15.58
CA GLU A 113 -37.97 -7.28 -16.07
C GLU A 113 -38.31 -7.38 -17.57
N ILE A 114 -37.39 -7.90 -18.39
CA ILE A 114 -37.61 -8.17 -19.81
C ILE A 114 -38.77 -9.15 -20.01
N ASP A 115 -38.82 -10.22 -19.22
CA ASP A 115 -39.88 -11.23 -19.34
C ASP A 115 -41.24 -10.67 -18.88
N ALA A 116 -41.26 -9.83 -17.84
CA ALA A 116 -42.47 -9.11 -17.43
C ALA A 116 -42.96 -8.13 -18.52
N MET A 117 -42.06 -7.35 -19.13
CA MET A 117 -42.40 -6.45 -20.23
C MET A 117 -42.95 -7.21 -21.44
N ARG A 118 -42.38 -8.37 -21.78
CA ARG A 118 -42.89 -9.22 -22.88
C ARG A 118 -44.28 -9.75 -22.60
N GLN A 119 -44.55 -10.19 -21.37
CA GLN A 119 -45.88 -10.65 -20.96
C GLN A 119 -46.91 -9.53 -21.06
N LEU A 120 -46.58 -8.32 -20.56
CA LEU A 120 -47.44 -7.15 -20.67
C LEU A 120 -47.71 -6.77 -22.13
N ALA A 121 -46.66 -6.68 -22.97
CA ALA A 121 -46.80 -6.37 -24.38
C ALA A 121 -47.66 -7.40 -25.13
N THR A 122 -47.53 -8.70 -24.79
CA THR A 122 -48.36 -9.75 -25.37
C THR A 122 -49.82 -9.60 -24.97
N ALA A 123 -50.09 -9.31 -23.69
CA ALA A 123 -51.44 -9.06 -23.19
C ALA A 123 -52.08 -7.82 -23.84
N GLU A 124 -51.32 -6.74 -24.03
CA GLU A 124 -51.76 -5.53 -24.74
C GLU A 124 -52.08 -5.81 -26.20
N ILE A 125 -51.25 -6.60 -26.90
CA ILE A 125 -51.50 -7.02 -28.29
C ILE A 125 -52.79 -7.84 -28.38
N ASP A 126 -53.01 -8.79 -27.47
CA ASP A 126 -54.21 -9.62 -27.46
C ASP A 126 -55.48 -8.81 -27.16
N ALA A 127 -55.39 -7.84 -26.24
CA ALA A 127 -56.47 -6.90 -25.95
C ALA A 127 -56.79 -6.02 -27.18
N ALA A 128 -55.78 -5.42 -27.80
CA ALA A 128 -55.94 -4.59 -29.00
C ALA A 128 -56.50 -5.40 -30.19
N ARG A 129 -56.09 -6.67 -30.35
CA ARG A 129 -56.63 -7.58 -31.36
C ARG A 129 -58.12 -7.84 -31.12
N THR A 130 -58.51 -8.09 -29.87
CA THR A 130 -59.90 -8.34 -29.49
C THR A 130 -60.77 -7.11 -29.74
N GLU A 131 -60.27 -5.92 -29.37
CA GLU A 131 -60.93 -4.64 -29.65
C GLU A 131 -61.10 -4.39 -31.16
N ALA A 132 -60.03 -4.57 -31.94
CA ALA A 132 -60.08 -4.44 -33.40
C ALA A 132 -61.09 -5.39 -34.04
N MET A 133 -61.13 -6.66 -33.61
CA MET A 133 -62.11 -7.64 -34.11
C MET A 133 -63.55 -7.27 -33.77
N SER A 134 -63.81 -6.67 -32.61
CA SER A 134 -65.14 -6.17 -32.25
C SER A 134 -65.60 -5.01 -33.16
N GLY A 135 -64.67 -4.16 -33.60
CA GLY A 135 -64.94 -3.06 -34.53
C GLY A 135 -65.15 -3.49 -35.98
N VAL A 136 -64.57 -4.61 -36.41
CA VAL A 136 -64.75 -5.13 -37.79
C VAL A 136 -66.22 -5.47 -38.07
N GLY A 137 -66.95 -6.06 -37.12
CA GLY A 137 -68.35 -6.45 -37.32
C GLY A 137 -69.27 -5.26 -37.63
N SER A 138 -69.07 -4.13 -36.94
CA SER A 138 -69.87 -2.91 -37.18
C SER A 138 -69.54 -2.29 -38.53
N HIS A 139 -68.25 -2.21 -38.90
CA HIS A 139 -67.80 -1.68 -40.19
C HIS A 139 -68.28 -2.56 -41.37
N VAL A 140 -68.24 -3.88 -41.23
CA VAL A 140 -68.76 -4.80 -42.27
C VAL A 140 -70.27 -4.67 -42.41
N ALA A 141 -71.02 -4.55 -41.31
CA ALA A 141 -72.46 -4.35 -41.34
C ALA A 141 -72.85 -3.03 -42.01
N GLU A 142 -72.13 -1.94 -41.71
CA GLU A 142 -72.34 -0.62 -42.33
C GLU A 142 -72.03 -0.65 -43.84
N LEU A 143 -70.89 -1.24 -44.23
CA LEU A 143 -70.49 -1.33 -45.63
C LEU A 143 -71.48 -2.20 -46.44
N THR A 144 -71.97 -3.28 -45.84
CA THR A 144 -72.99 -4.16 -46.44
C THR A 144 -74.32 -3.43 -46.60
N ALA A 145 -74.78 -2.70 -45.56
CA ALA A 145 -76.01 -1.91 -45.62
C ALA A 145 -75.94 -0.82 -46.71
N GLN A 146 -74.82 -0.11 -46.83
CA GLN A 146 -74.61 0.87 -47.89
C GLN A 146 -74.61 0.23 -49.29
N ALA A 147 -73.94 -0.91 -49.47
CA ALA A 147 -73.92 -1.63 -50.74
C ALA A 147 -75.32 -2.13 -51.13
N THR A 148 -76.07 -2.72 -50.19
CA THR A 148 -77.43 -3.19 -50.42
C THR A 148 -78.40 -2.04 -50.71
N SER A 149 -78.29 -0.91 -50.03
CA SER A 149 -79.13 0.27 -50.29
C SER A 149 -78.92 0.84 -51.70
N ARG A 150 -77.69 0.78 -52.24
CA ARG A 150 -77.41 1.19 -53.64
C ARG A 150 -78.01 0.25 -54.67
N VAL A 151 -78.10 -1.05 -54.39
CA VAL A 151 -78.67 -2.05 -55.31
C VAL A 151 -80.21 -1.99 -55.32
N ILE A 152 -80.85 -1.70 -54.19
CA ILE A 152 -82.32 -1.80 -54.04
C ILE A 152 -83.02 -0.43 -54.21
N ASN A 153 -82.28 0.69 -54.27
CA ASN A 153 -82.81 2.05 -54.39
C ASN A 153 -83.93 2.38 -53.37
N ARG A 154 -83.83 1.78 -52.18
CA ARG A 154 -84.69 1.98 -51.00
C ARG A 154 -83.83 1.93 -49.74
N PRO A 155 -84.12 2.76 -48.71
CA PRO A 155 -83.33 2.81 -47.48
C PRO A 155 -83.56 1.54 -46.66
N VAL A 156 -82.49 0.81 -46.37
CA VAL A 156 -82.50 -0.32 -45.43
C VAL A 156 -81.99 0.20 -44.09
N ASP A 157 -82.74 -0.05 -43.03
CA ASP A 157 -82.40 0.35 -41.66
C ASP A 157 -81.22 -0.48 -41.12
N ALA A 158 -80.20 0.21 -40.60
CA ALA A 158 -78.94 -0.38 -40.14
C ALA A 158 -79.16 -1.42 -39.02
N ALA A 159 -80.21 -1.25 -38.21
CA ALA A 159 -80.56 -2.20 -37.15
C ALA A 159 -80.97 -3.58 -37.69
N SER A 160 -81.65 -3.64 -38.84
CA SER A 160 -82.06 -4.91 -39.45
C SER A 160 -80.87 -5.65 -40.10
N ALA A 161 -79.88 -4.93 -40.62
CA ALA A 161 -78.68 -5.51 -41.20
C ALA A 161 -77.77 -6.13 -40.12
N MET A 162 -77.56 -5.45 -38.99
CA MET A 162 -76.78 -6.00 -37.86
C MET A 162 -77.38 -7.29 -37.30
N GLY A 163 -78.72 -7.40 -37.25
CA GLY A 163 -79.40 -8.61 -36.76
C GLY A 163 -79.18 -9.85 -37.64
N VAL A 164 -79.00 -9.68 -38.95
CA VAL A 164 -78.69 -10.79 -39.87
C VAL A 164 -77.20 -11.15 -39.78
N VAL A 165 -76.31 -10.16 -39.69
CA VAL A 165 -74.87 -10.37 -39.54
C VAL A 165 -74.53 -11.10 -38.24
N ASN A 166 -75.08 -10.68 -37.10
CA ASN A 166 -74.87 -11.36 -35.82
C ASN A 166 -75.32 -12.83 -35.84
N ARG A 167 -76.40 -13.14 -36.56
CA ARG A 167 -76.91 -14.51 -36.68
C ARG A 167 -75.95 -15.40 -37.47
N ILE A 168 -75.38 -14.89 -38.57
CA ILE A 168 -74.41 -15.62 -39.39
C ILE A 168 -73.08 -15.82 -38.64
N ILE A 169 -72.65 -14.82 -37.87
CA ILE A 169 -71.44 -14.93 -37.04
C ILE A 169 -71.63 -15.95 -35.92
N SER A 170 -72.81 -16.02 -35.28
CA SER A 170 -73.10 -17.01 -34.23
C SER A 170 -73.28 -18.44 -34.73
N GLU A 171 -73.58 -18.65 -36.01
CA GLU A 171 -73.74 -19.99 -36.61
C GLU A 171 -72.42 -20.61 -37.09
N ARG A 172 -71.33 -19.83 -37.19
CA ARG A 172 -70.04 -20.28 -37.71
C ARG A 172 -68.83 -20.07 -36.78
N GLY A 173 -69.03 -19.47 -35.61
CA GLY A 173 -68.08 -19.54 -34.49
C GLY A 173 -68.39 -20.74 -33.61
#